data_AF-A0A3C1LF75-F1
#
_entry.id   AF-A0A3C1LF75-F1
#
_cell.length_a   1.000
_cell.length_b   1.000
_cell.length_c   1.000
_cell.angle_alpha   90.00
_cell.angle_beta   90.00
_cell.angle_gamma   90.00
#
_symmetry.space_group_name_H-M   'P 1'
#
loop_
_entity.id
_entity.type
_entity.pdbx_description
1 polymer ?
#
loop_
_entity_poly.entity_id
_entity_poly.type
_entity_poly.pdbx_seq_one_letter_code
_entity_poly.pdbx_strand_id
1 'polypeptide(L)'
;GNARFSSFADPQGRTRSNINTTFGVQHKFMNKRLVLGVQIIDPFTRQQNFVYTYGSNFYIESFNSIRTRNFRVSISYQLNKLVQKSNLSDKEKKRALQQVQQKS
;
A
#
# COMPACT_ATOMS: atom_id res chain seq x y z
N GLY A 1 -4.09 2.88 -2.13
CA GLY A 1 -4.52 1.53 -1.73
C GLY A 1 -4.65 0.69 -2.99
N ASN A 2 -4.45 -0.61 -2.90
CA ASN A 2 -4.57 -1.56 -4.00
C ASN A 2 -5.57 -2.64 -3.61
N ALA A 3 -6.57 -2.88 -4.45
CA ALA A 3 -7.53 -3.97 -4.29
C ALA A 3 -7.38 -4.90 -5.49
N ARG A 4 -7.18 -6.20 -5.24
CA ARG A 4 -7.06 -7.22 -6.27
C ARG A 4 -8.13 -8.28 -6.05
N PHE A 5 -8.85 -8.57 -7.13
CA PHE A 5 -9.79 -9.67 -7.22
C PHE A 5 -9.16 -10.79 -8.03
N SER A 6 -9.20 -12.03 -7.52
CA SER A 6 -8.79 -13.22 -8.28
C SER A 6 -9.88 -14.28 -8.16
N SER A 7 -10.29 -14.83 -9.31
CA SER A 7 -11.22 -15.94 -9.41
C SER A 7 -10.54 -17.07 -10.17
N PHE A 8 -10.48 -18.27 -9.58
CA PHE A 8 -9.97 -19.48 -10.24
C PHE A 8 -11.07 -20.53 -10.32
N ALA A 9 -11.21 -21.14 -11.49
CA ALA A 9 -12.15 -22.22 -11.78
C ALA A 9 -11.38 -23.52 -12.05
N ASP A 10 -11.63 -24.57 -11.25
CA ASP A 10 -11.06 -25.91 -11.49
C ASP A 10 -12.08 -26.82 -12.20
N PRO A 11 -11.65 -27.82 -12.99
CA PRO A 11 -12.54 -28.73 -13.76
C PRO A 11 -13.52 -29.55 -12.90
N GLN A 12 -13.30 -29.65 -11.59
CA GLN A 12 -14.13 -30.39 -10.63
C GLN A 12 -15.11 -29.49 -9.83
N GLY A 13 -15.31 -28.23 -10.24
CA GLY A 13 -16.40 -27.38 -9.72
C GLY A 13 -16.03 -26.33 -8.65
N ARG A 14 -14.76 -25.95 -8.50
CA ARG A 14 -14.36 -24.92 -7.51
C ARG A 14 -14.29 -23.53 -8.13
N THR A 15 -15.04 -22.57 -7.59
CA THR A 15 -14.85 -21.13 -7.82
C THR A 15 -14.20 -20.52 -6.59
N ARG A 16 -12.87 -20.34 -6.60
CA ARG A 16 -12.16 -19.66 -5.51
C ARG A 16 -12.13 -18.15 -5.78
N SER A 17 -12.89 -17.37 -5.02
CA SER A 17 -12.95 -15.91 -5.11
C SER A 17 -12.19 -15.25 -3.96
N ASN A 18 -11.10 -14.54 -4.26
CA ASN A 18 -10.33 -13.80 -3.26
C ASN A 18 -10.33 -12.31 -3.57
N ILE A 19 -10.74 -11.49 -2.60
CA ILE A 19 -10.55 -10.05 -2.60
C ILE A 19 -9.44 -9.73 -1.60
N ASN A 20 -8.31 -9.26 -2.10
CA ASN A 20 -7.20 -8.79 -1.27
C ASN A 20 -7.17 -7.26 -1.32
N THR A 21 -7.17 -6.62 -0.16
CA THR A 21 -7.13 -5.15 -0.04
C THR A 21 -5.94 -4.70 0.78
N THR A 22 -5.06 -3.91 0.17
CA THR A 22 -3.88 -3.35 0.85
C THR A 22 -3.97 -1.83 0.86
N PHE A 23 -4.00 -1.24 2.05
CA PHE A 23 -3.99 0.20 2.26
C PHE A 23 -2.65 0.59 2.88
N GLY A 24 -2.07 1.68 2.42
CA GLY A 24 -0.79 2.16 2.92
C GLY A 24 -0.73 3.67 2.82
N VAL A 25 -0.22 4.29 3.88
CA VAL A 25 0.09 5.72 3.94
C VAL A 25 1.55 5.88 4.35
N GLN A 26 2.23 6.85 3.75
CA GLN A 26 3.56 7.24 4.15
C GLN A 26 3.64 8.76 4.31
N HIS A 27 4.39 9.21 5.30
CA HIS A 27 4.69 10.62 5.52
C HIS A 27 6.21 10.83 5.50
N LYS A 28 6.64 11.88 4.80
CA LYS A 28 8.05 12.24 4.61
C LYS A 28 8.36 13.48 5.42
N PHE A 29 9.17 13.32 6.46
CA PHE A 29 9.64 14.38 7.33
C PHE A 29 11.07 14.79 6.96
N MET A 30 11.52 15.94 7.48
CA MET A 30 12.90 16.42 7.39
C MET A 30 13.46 16.44 5.96
N ASN A 31 12.73 17.00 5.00
CA ASN A 31 13.11 16.99 3.58
C ASN A 31 13.32 15.58 3.00
N LYS A 32 12.42 14.66 3.36
CA LYS A 32 12.46 13.24 2.95
C LYS A 32 13.60 12.43 3.61
N ARG A 33 14.27 12.97 4.64
CA ARG A 33 15.29 12.23 5.41
C ARG A 33 14.68 11.22 6.35
N LEU A 34 13.49 11.47 6.87
CA LEU A 34 12.75 10.53 7.71
C LEU A 34 11.46 10.17 6.98
N VAL A 35 11.25 8.89 6.71
CA VAL A 35 10.01 8.38 6.11
C VAL A 35 9.36 7.44 7.10
N LEU A 36 8.14 7.76 7.50
CA LEU A 36 7.28 6.88 8.28
C LEU A 36 6.19 6.33 7.37
N GLY A 37 5.93 5.04 7.47
CA GLY A 37 4.90 4.37 6.69
C GLY A 37 4.11 3.40 7.55
N VAL A 38 2.80 3.33 7.30
CA VAL A 38 1.90 2.37 7.90
C VAL A 38 1.13 1.70 6.77
N GLN A 39 1.08 0.37 6.79
CA GLN A 39 0.32 -0.44 5.85
C GLN A 39 -0.60 -1.38 6.60
N ILE A 40 -1.81 -1.54 6.08
CA ILE A 40 -2.85 -2.42 6.59
C ILE A 40 -3.28 -3.32 5.44
N ILE A 41 -3.24 -4.62 5.67
CA ILE A 41 -3.62 -5.65 4.70
C ILE A 41 -4.90 -6.30 5.21
N ASP A 42 -5.89 -6.38 4.33
CA ASP A 42 -7.22 -6.95 4.53
C ASP A 42 -7.98 -6.39 5.77
N PRO A 43 -8.13 -5.05 5.91
CA PRO A 43 -8.77 -4.44 7.07
C PRO A 43 -10.25 -4.82 7.26
N PHE A 44 -10.98 -5.02 6.16
CA PHE A 44 -12.44 -5.14 6.17
C PHE A 44 -12.95 -6.47 5.60
N THR A 45 -12.25 -7.04 4.64
CA THR A 45 -12.70 -8.22 3.89
C THR A 45 -12.17 -9.52 4.50
N ARG A 46 -13.06 -10.48 4.74
CA ARG A 46 -12.68 -11.87 5.06
C ARG A 46 -12.52 -12.61 3.74
N GLN A 47 -11.47 -13.42 3.60
CA GLN A 47 -11.27 -14.25 2.42
C GLN A 47 -12.14 -15.51 2.57
N GLN A 48 -13.16 -15.64 1.73
CA GLN A 48 -14.07 -16.78 1.74
C GLN A 48 -13.77 -17.69 0.56
N ASN A 49 -13.50 -18.97 0.83
CA ASN A 49 -13.30 -19.99 -0.18
C ASN A 49 -14.49 -20.95 -0.10
N PHE A 50 -15.30 -20.95 -1.15
CA PHE A 50 -16.38 -21.90 -1.35
C PHE A 50 -15.95 -22.94 -2.36
N VAL A 51 -16.20 -24.19 -2.03
CA VAL A 51 -15.85 -25.34 -2.85
C VAL A 51 -17.08 -26.18 -3.03
N TYR A 52 -17.40 -26.46 -4.28
CA TYR A 52 -18.41 -27.42 -4.67
C TYR A 52 -17.72 -28.53 -5.45
N THR A 53 -17.77 -29.76 -4.96
CA THR A 53 -17.29 -30.93 -5.70
C THR A 53 -18.46 -31.87 -5.92
N TYR A 54 -18.80 -32.06 -7.20
CA TYR A 54 -19.86 -32.95 -7.65
C TYR A 54 -19.24 -34.25 -8.18
N GLY A 55 -19.65 -35.39 -7.61
CA GLY A 55 -19.36 -36.72 -8.12
C GLY A 55 -20.65 -37.45 -8.46
N SER A 56 -20.56 -38.56 -9.20
CA SER A 56 -21.75 -39.30 -9.67
C SER A 56 -22.66 -39.80 -8.53
N ASN A 57 -22.14 -39.94 -7.31
CA ASN A 57 -22.87 -40.44 -6.12
C ASN A 57 -22.60 -39.63 -4.84
N PHE A 58 -21.95 -38.45 -4.92
CA PHE A 58 -21.70 -37.64 -3.74
C PHE A 58 -21.64 -36.14 -4.06
N TYR A 59 -22.06 -35.35 -3.09
CA TYR A 59 -21.96 -33.89 -3.09
C TYR A 59 -21.15 -33.48 -1.85
N ILE A 60 -20.01 -32.83 -2.08
CA ILE A 60 -19.16 -32.30 -1.01
C ILE A 60 -19.13 -30.79 -1.13
N GLU A 61 -19.56 -30.13 -0.06
CA GLU A 61 -19.44 -28.69 0.11
C GLU A 61 -18.38 -28.41 1.18
N SER A 62 -17.40 -27.57 0.85
CA SER A 62 -16.38 -27.15 1.82
C SER A 62 -16.34 -25.63 1.91
N PHE A 63 -16.49 -25.13 3.14
CA PHE A 63 -16.42 -23.73 3.47
C PHE A 63 -15.14 -23.42 4.23
N ASN A 64 -14.32 -22.52 3.72
CA ASN A 64 -13.16 -22.03 4.45
C ASN A 64 -13.16 -20.50 4.49
N SER A 65 -12.96 -19.93 5.68
CA SER A 65 -12.93 -18.48 5.91
C SER A 65 -11.62 -18.11 6.57
N ILE A 66 -10.75 -17.41 5.83
CA ILE A 66 -9.49 -16.92 6.33
C ILE A 66 -9.66 -15.44 6.68
N ARG A 67 -9.48 -15.11 7.95
CA ARG A 67 -9.48 -13.74 8.46
C ARG A 67 -8.06 -13.33 8.79
N THR A 68 -7.33 -12.84 7.80
CA THR A 68 -6.00 -12.25 7.99
C THR A 68 -6.15 -10.74 8.15
N ARG A 69 -5.73 -10.19 9.29
CA ARG A 69 -5.59 -8.74 9.49
C ARG A 69 -4.13 -8.47 9.82
N ASN A 70 -3.38 -7.96 8.86
CA ASN A 70 -1.95 -7.73 9.04
C ASN A 70 -1.67 -6.23 9.06
N PHE A 71 -0.83 -5.80 10.00
CA PHE A 71 -0.37 -4.43 10.13
C PHE A 71 1.15 -4.40 9.93
N ARG A 72 1.64 -3.45 9.15
CA ARG A 72 3.07 -3.24 8.92
C ARG A 72 3.42 -1.79 9.17
N VAL A 73 4.38 -1.56 10.05
CA VAL A 73 4.95 -0.24 10.32
C VAL A 73 6.37 -0.22 9.77
N SER A 74 6.73 0.86 9.08
CA SER A 74 8.06 1.06 8.50
C SER A 74 8.61 2.42 8.89
N ILE A 75 9.86 2.44 9.35
CA ILE A 75 10.64 3.64 9.61
C ILE A 75 11.90 3.59 8.77
N SER A 76 12.25 4.71 8.13
CA SER A 76 13.47 4.81 7.32
C SER A 76 14.11 6.17 7.54
N TYR A 77 15.42 6.19 7.81
CA TYR A 77 16.18 7.42 8.03
C TYR A 77 17.43 7.46 7.15
N GLN A 78 17.67 8.60 6.49
CA GLN A 78 18.81 8.81 5.61
C GLN A 78 19.92 9.62 6.30
N LEU A 79 21.08 8.98 6.48
CA LEU A 79 22.26 9.52 7.20
C LEU A 79 23.18 10.42 6.36
N ASN A 80 22.84 10.68 5.09
CA ASN A 80 23.72 11.42 4.19
C ASN A 80 24.01 12.84 4.69
N LYS A 81 25.30 13.18 4.80
CA LYS A 81 25.83 14.48 5.24
C LYS A 81 25.56 15.64 4.24
N LEU A 82 25.08 15.30 3.03
CA LEU A 82 24.94 16.22 1.88
C LEU A 82 23.59 16.94 1.78
N VAL A 83 22.65 16.73 2.71
CA VAL A 83 21.44 17.57 2.76
C VAL A 83 21.75 18.85 3.56
N GLN A 84 22.78 19.59 3.14
CA GLN A 84 22.88 21.01 3.45
C GLN A 84 21.78 21.70 2.65
N LYS A 85 20.61 21.91 3.25
CA LYS A 85 19.66 22.85 2.67
C LYS A 85 20.28 24.24 2.79
N SER A 86 20.30 24.97 1.67
CA SER A 86 20.37 26.42 1.70
C SER A 86 19.33 26.92 2.71
N ASN A 87 19.76 27.59 3.77
CA ASN A 87 18.88 28.21 4.77
C ASN A 87 18.03 29.35 4.20
N LEU A 88 18.05 29.55 2.88
CA LEU A 88 17.25 30.55 2.22
C LEU A 88 15.77 30.18 2.31
N SER A 89 15.06 30.94 3.14
CA SER A 89 13.61 30.95 3.23
C SER A 89 13.03 31.23 1.84
N ASP A 90 11.86 30.68 1.51
CA ASP A 90 11.22 30.87 0.19
C ASP A 90 11.04 32.37 -0.15
N LYS A 91 10.96 33.21 0.88
CA LYS A 91 10.93 34.68 0.77
C LYS A 91 12.26 35.27 0.31
N GLU A 92 13.39 34.71 0.73
CA GLU A 92 14.73 35.14 0.36
C GLU A 92 15.10 34.67 -1.05
N LYS A 93 14.65 33.47 -1.45
CA LYS A 93 14.78 32.99 -2.84
C LYS A 93 14.00 33.87 -3.81
N LYS A 94 12.77 34.28 -3.47
CA LYS A 94 11.98 35.21 -4.28
C LYS A 94 12.65 36.58 -4.40
N ARG A 95 13.22 37.11 -3.31
CA ARG A 95 13.99 38.37 -3.34
C ARG A 95 15.24 38.27 -4.21
N ALA A 96 16.01 37.19 -4.11
CA ALA A 96 17.18 36.97 -4.93
C ALA A 96 16.83 36.86 -6.43
N LEU A 97 15.76 36.15 -6.76
CA LEU A 97 15.27 36.04 -8.14
C LEU A 97 14.81 37.40 -8.70
N GLN A 98 14.13 38.22 -7.90
CA GLN A 98 13.72 39.57 -8.30
C GLN A 98 14.92 40.51 -8.51
N GLN A 99 15.95 40.42 -7.67
CA GLN A 99 17.17 41.23 -7.83
C GLN A 99 17.98 40.87 -9.08
N VAL A 100 17.97 39.60 -9.48
CA VAL A 100 18.61 39.16 -10.73
C VAL A 100 17.81 39.62 -11.95
N GLN A 101 16.48 39.55 -11.90
CA GLN A 101 15.61 40.02 -12.99
C GLN A 101 15.61 41.55 -13.17
N GLN A 102 15.83 42.33 -12.11
CA GLN A 102 15.93 43.80 -12.20
C GLN A 102 17.29 44.30 -12.70
N LYS A 103 18.30 43.43 -12.78
CA LYS A 103 19.65 43.77 -13.25
C LYS A 103 19.90 43.37 -14.72
N SER A 104 18.93 42.77 -15.39
CA SER A 104 18.93 42.50 -16.84
C SER A 104 18.04 43.50 -17.55
#